data_AF-A0A7V7C368-F1
#
_entry.id   AF-A0A7V7C368-F1
#
_cell.length_a   1.000
_cell.length_b   1.000
_cell.length_c   1.000
_cell.angle_alpha   90.00
_cell.angle_beta   90.00
_cell.angle_gamma   90.00
#
_symmetry.space_group_name_H-M   'P 1'
#
loop_
_entity.id
_entity.type
_entity.pdbx_description
1 polymer ?
#
loop_
_entity_poly.entity_id
_entity_poly.type
_entity_poly.pdbx_seq_one_letter_code
_entity_poly.pdbx_strand_id
1 'polypeptide(L)' 'MDSRKVIVPRKLVMETHPHPEPYGEAIVILENGMWTDVYTDDDGNLFTITNDDE' A
#
# COMPACT_ATOMS: atom_id res chain seq x y z
N MET A 1 -1.19 -6.29 19.50
CA MET A 1 -0.76 -6.08 18.12
C MET A 1 -2.02 -5.76 17.34
N ASP A 2 -2.43 -4.51 17.43
CA ASP A 2 -3.53 -3.97 16.64
C ASP A 2 -2.90 -3.44 15.35
N SER A 3 -3.35 -3.97 14.22
CA SER A 3 -2.94 -3.48 12.91
C SER A 3 -4.06 -2.62 12.33
N ARG A 4 -3.69 -1.48 11.75
CA ARG A 4 -4.64 -0.56 11.13
C ARG A 4 -4.50 -0.62 9.61
N LYS A 5 -5.64 -0.77 8.95
CA LYS A 5 -5.73 -0.63 7.49
C LYS A 5 -5.84 0.84 7.14
N VAL A 6 -4.94 1.32 6.29
CA VAL A 6 -4.95 2.70 5.77
C VAL A 6 -5.22 2.63 4.28
N ILE A 7 -6.29 3.28 3.83
CA ILE A 7 -6.58 3.40 2.40
C ILE A 7 -5.56 4.34 1.77
N VAL A 8 -4.89 3.86 0.72
CA VAL A 8 -3.97 4.64 -0.08
C VAL A 8 -4.75 5.29 -1.23
N PRO A 9 -4.90 6.63 -1.24
CA PRO A 9 -5.63 7.29 -2.32
C PRO A 9 -4.86 7.12 -3.64
N ARG A 10 -5.50 6.50 -4.63
CA ARG A 10 -4.92 6.29 -5.98
C ARG A 10 -4.43 7.59 -6.63
N LYS A 11 -5.03 8.73 -6.28
CA LYS A 11 -4.60 10.05 -6.77
C LYS A 11 -3.18 10.42 -6.33
N LEU A 12 -2.72 9.89 -5.20
CA LEU A 12 -1.38 10.12 -4.68
C LEU A 12 -0.37 9.12 -5.27
N VAL A 13 -0.79 8.12 -6.03
CA VAL A 13 0.10 7.11 -6.62
C VAL A 13 0.68 7.66 -7.92
N MET A 14 2.01 7.77 -7.95
CA MET A 14 2.78 8.17 -9.13
C MET A 14 3.13 6.98 -10.01
N GLU A 15 3.64 5.90 -9.39
CA GLU A 15 4.10 4.71 -10.11
C GLU A 15 3.67 3.43 -9.37
N THR A 16 3.47 2.36 -10.12
CA THR A 16 3.15 1.03 -9.58
C THR A 16 4.14 0.02 -10.14
N HIS A 17 4.77 -0.72 -9.24
CA HIS A 17 5.75 -1.76 -9.55
C HIS A 17 5.26 -3.11 -9.06
N PRO A 18 5.59 -4.19 -9.78
CA PRO A 18 5.35 -5.55 -9.28
C PRO A 18 6.10 -5.75 -7.97
N HIS A 19 5.47 -6.45 -7.03
CA HIS A 19 6.14 -6.77 -5.77
C HIS A 19 7.30 -7.77 -6.05
N PRO A 20 8.52 -7.50 -5.56
CA PRO A 20 9.67 -8.36 -5.83
C PRO A 20 9.59 -9.71 -5.10
N GLU A 21 8.79 -9.80 -4.04
CA GLU A 21 8.57 -11.01 -3.25
C GLU A 21 7.23 -11.70 -3.60
N PRO A 22 7.09 -13.02 -3.39
CA PRO A 22 5.86 -13.74 -3.75
C PRO A 22 4.68 -13.49 -2.80
N TYR A 23 4.87 -12.72 -1.72
CA TYR A 23 3.88 -12.53 -0.65
C TYR A 23 3.23 -11.13 -0.64
N GLY A 24 3.72 -10.21 -1.46
CA GLY A 24 3.11 -8.88 -1.64
C GLY A 24 2.46 -8.73 -3.00
N GLU A 25 1.48 -7.83 -3.11
CA GLU A 25 0.72 -7.65 -4.34
C GLU A 25 1.38 -6.62 -5.28
N ALA A 26 1.60 -5.40 -4.79
CA ALA A 26 2.29 -4.36 -5.54
C ALA A 26 3.05 -3.40 -4.61
N ILE A 27 4.03 -2.70 -5.18
CA ILE A 27 4.69 -1.54 -4.56
C ILE A 27 4.23 -0.30 -5.32
N VAL A 28 3.86 0.75 -4.59
CA VAL A 28 3.55 2.05 -5.19
C VAL A 28 4.51 3.12 -4.70
N ILE A 29 4.83 4.05 -5.60
CA ILE A 29 5.53 5.28 -5.28
C ILE A 29 4.48 6.39 -5.19
N LEU A 30 4.45 7.10 -4.06
CA LEU A 30 3.54 8.23 -3.86
C LEU A 30 4.14 9.55 -4.36
N GLU A 31 3.32 10.58 -4.52
CA GLU A 31 3.74 11.93 -4.98
C GLU A 31 4.87 12.53 -4.14
N ASN A 32 4.98 12.17 -2.87
CA ASN A 32 6.06 12.62 -1.99
C ASN A 32 7.35 11.79 -2.11
N GLY A 33 7.42 10.85 -3.06
CA GLY A 33 8.54 9.93 -3.24
C GLY A 33 8.59 8.78 -2.24
N MET A 34 7.56 8.60 -1.41
CA MET A 34 7.48 7.47 -0.48
C MET A 34 7.12 6.19 -1.22
N TRP A 35 7.82 5.11 -0.88
CA TRP A 35 7.57 3.76 -1.41
C TRP A 35 6.78 2.98 -0.36
N THR A 36 5.69 2.35 -0.75
CA THR A 36 4.87 1.54 0.17
C THR A 36 4.33 0.31 -0.55
N ASP A 37 4.24 -0.80 0.16
CA ASP A 37 3.45 -1.94 -0.27
C ASP A 37 1.96 -1.62 -0.15
N VAL A 38 1.19 -2.11 -1.12
CA VAL A 38 -0.26 -2.00 -1.14
C VAL A 38 -0.89 -3.32 -1.54
N TYR A 39 -2.11 -3.49 -1.07
CA TYR A 39 -3.03 -4.57 -1.39
C TYR A 39 -4.31 -3.98 -1.96
N THR A 40 -5.01 -4.74 -2.79
CA THR A 40 -6.31 -4.36 -3.33
C THR A 40 -7.41 -5.07 -2.54
N ASP A 41 -8.41 -4.33 -2.05
CA ASP A 41 -9.60 -4.93 -1.43
C ASP A 41 -10.64 -5.38 -2.48
N ASP A 42 -11.72 -6.02 -2.02
CA ASP A 42 -12.80 -6.50 -2.91
C ASP A 42 -13.52 -5.37 -3.67
N ASP A 43 -13.49 -4.14 -3.15
CA ASP A 43 -14.03 -2.93 -3.78
C ASP A 43 -13.03 -2.26 -4.75
N GLY A 44 -11.81 -2.81 -4.85
CA GLY A 44 -10.73 -2.30 -5.68
C GLY A 44 -9.93 -1.16 -5.04
N ASN A 45 -10.11 -0.83 -3.76
CA ASN A 45 -9.31 0.20 -3.12
C ASN A 45 -7.91 -0.32 -2.80
N LEU A 46 -6.91 0.55 -2.98
CA LEU A 46 -5.56 0.27 -2.50
C LEU A 46 -5.50 0.55 -1.01
N PHE A 47 -4.96 -0.36 -0.22
CA PHE A 47 -4.72 -0.17 1.19
C PHE A 47 -3.38 -0.77 1.62
N THR A 48 -2.81 -0.23 2.69
CA THR A 48 -1.64 -0.78 3.36
C THR A 48 -1.98 -1.09 4.82
N ILE A 49 -1.24 -2.00 5.44
CA ILE A 49 -1.42 -2.38 6.83
C ILE A 49 -0.25 -1.82 7.61
N THR A 50 -0.51 -0.85 8.48
CA THR A 50 0.49 -0.32 9.39
C THR A 50 0.27 -0.91 10.78
N ASN A 51 1.36 -1.24 11.47
CA ASN A 51 1.27 -1.73 12.83
C ASN A 51 1.12 -0.53 13.78
N ASP A 52 0.14 -0.58 14.69
CA ASP A 52 -0.11 0.47 15.69
C ASP A 52 0.73 0.24 16.96
N ASP A 53 1.95 -0.30 16.82
CA ASP A 53 2.90 -0.42 17.92
C ASP A 53 3.64 0.94 18.03
N GLU A 54 3.32 1.70 19.09
CA GLU A 54 4.00 2.94 19.52
C GLU A 54 5.47 2.69 19.92
#